data_AF-A0A4Q7J8M1-F1
#
_entry.id   AF-A0A4Q7J8M1-F1
#
_cell.length_a   1.000
_cell.length_b   1.000
_cell.length_c   1.000
_cell.angle_alpha   90.00
_cell.angle_beta   90.00
_cell.angle_gamma   90.00
#
_symmetry.space_group_name_H-M   'P 1'
#
loop_
_entity.id
_entity.type
_entity.pdbx_description
1 polymer ?
#
loop_
_entity_poly.entity_id
_entity_poly.type
_entity_poly.pdbx_seq_one_letter_code
_entity_poly.pdbx_strand_id
1 'polypeptide(L)'
;MQASPPTDERPDAELFDWLGSAVWFSALLLVLFLVAVAMLVRATFRRQRQQTELITELRSEVANLRAEREPESEPEFRLGDRVVVLEGTHAGDHGTIVAPDIGLQPGYVCVQLAQEGAKRYIPTGKLLPDTR
;
A
#
# COMPACT_ATOMS: atom_id res chain seq x y z
N MET A 1 -71.57 27.33 63.81
CA MET A 1 -70.14 27.59 64.07
C MET A 1 -69.34 26.92 62.96
N GLN A 2 -68.96 27.70 61.95
CA GLN A 2 -67.94 27.33 60.97
C GLN A 2 -66.58 27.76 61.54
N ALA A 3 -65.57 26.89 61.46
CA ALA A 3 -64.19 27.25 61.15
C ALA A 3 -63.32 25.98 61.05
N SER A 4 -63.09 25.52 59.83
CA SER A 4 -61.83 24.87 59.46
C SER A 4 -61.58 25.22 58.00
N PRO A 5 -60.54 26.00 57.72
CA PRO A 5 -59.71 25.72 56.54
C PRO A 5 -58.21 25.91 56.88
N PRO A 6 -57.27 25.60 55.97
CA PRO A 6 -57.33 24.74 54.79
C PRO A 6 -56.22 23.67 54.78
N THR A 7 -56.41 22.59 54.03
CA THR A 7 -55.28 21.82 53.48
C THR A 7 -55.14 22.29 52.03
N ASP A 8 -54.26 23.26 51.80
CA ASP A 8 -53.89 23.76 50.47
C ASP A 8 -52.62 23.02 50.04
N GLU A 9 -52.78 21.78 49.58
CA GLU A 9 -51.73 21.06 48.86
C GLU A 9 -51.91 21.36 47.38
N ARG A 10 -51.19 22.36 46.87
CA ARG A 10 -51.04 22.61 45.43
C ARG A 10 -49.98 21.65 44.87
N PRO A 11 -50.36 20.62 44.09
CA PRO A 11 -49.42 19.68 43.48
C PRO A 11 -48.63 20.30 42.29
N ASP A 12 -48.94 21.55 41.94
CA ASP A 12 -48.43 22.17 40.72
C ASP A 12 -46.96 22.60 40.85
N ALA A 13 -46.43 22.75 42.06
CA ALA A 13 -45.07 23.25 42.28
C ALA A 13 -43.98 22.21 41.92
N GLU A 14 -44.20 20.93 42.21
CA GLU A 14 -43.18 19.89 42.01
C GLU A 14 -42.99 19.50 40.53
N LEU A 15 -44.04 19.66 39.72
CA LEU A 15 -44.03 19.27 38.31
C LEU A 15 -43.20 20.22 37.44
N PHE A 16 -43.18 21.52 37.78
CA PHE A 16 -42.35 22.52 37.10
C PHE A 16 -40.85 22.40 37.44
N ASP A 17 -40.50 22.00 38.68
CA ASP A 17 -39.10 21.77 39.07
C ASP A 17 -38.49 20.55 38.35
N TRP A 18 -39.29 19.51 38.13
CA TRP A 18 -38.85 18.32 37.39
C TRP A 18 -38.62 18.63 35.89
N LEU A 19 -39.47 19.47 35.29
CA LEU A 19 -39.30 19.91 33.90
C LEU A 19 -38.09 20.82 33.72
N GLY A 20 -37.84 21.74 34.66
CA GLY A 20 -36.66 22.62 34.65
C GLY A 20 -35.35 21.85 34.75
N SER A 21 -35.30 20.85 35.62
CA SER A 21 -34.11 20.00 35.78
C SER A 21 -33.84 19.13 34.54
N ALA A 22 -34.87 18.53 33.93
CA ALA A 22 -34.73 17.72 32.71
C ALA A 22 -34.18 18.53 31.51
N VAL A 23 -34.62 19.78 31.34
CA VAL A 23 -34.11 20.68 30.29
C VAL A 23 -32.63 21.02 30.53
N TRP A 24 -32.25 21.26 31.79
CA TRP A 24 -30.85 21.52 32.15
C TRP A 24 -29.96 20.30 31.93
N PHE A 25 -30.41 19.10 32.29
CA PHE A 25 -29.68 17.85 32.06
C PHE A 25 -29.49 17.55 30.58
N SER A 26 -30.54 17.74 29.76
CA SER A 26 -30.44 17.54 28.30
C SER A 26 -29.48 18.54 27.64
N ALA A 27 -29.51 19.81 28.06
CA ALA A 27 -28.56 20.81 27.58
C ALA A 27 -27.11 20.46 27.97
N LEU A 28 -26.88 20.01 29.21
CA LEU A 28 -25.57 19.56 29.69
C LEU A 28 -25.07 18.35 28.88
N LEU A 29 -25.93 17.36 28.64
CA LEU A 29 -25.59 16.17 27.87
C LEU A 29 -25.24 16.52 26.42
N LEU A 30 -25.96 17.47 25.82
CA LEU A 30 -25.69 17.92 24.45
C LEU A 30 -24.34 18.62 24.35
N VAL A 31 -23.99 19.46 25.33
CA VAL A 31 -22.66 20.10 25.40
C VAL A 31 -21.55 19.06 25.58
N LEU A 32 -21.71 18.10 26.49
CA LEU A 32 -20.75 17.02 26.70
C LEU A 32 -20.58 16.15 25.45
N PHE A 33 -21.67 15.86 24.75
CA PHE A 33 -21.64 15.12 23.50
C PHE A 33 -20.89 15.87 22.40
N LEU A 34 -21.14 17.17 22.23
CA LEU A 34 -20.40 18.01 21.27
C LEU A 34 -18.91 18.07 21.59
N VAL A 35 -18.54 18.17 22.87
CA VAL A 35 -17.13 18.14 23.31
C VAL A 35 -16.50 16.78 23.02
N ALA A 36 -17.20 15.67 23.30
CA ALA A 36 -16.72 14.33 23.01
C ALA A 36 -16.50 14.11 21.50
N VAL A 37 -17.43 14.56 20.66
CA VAL A 37 -17.30 14.52 19.19
C VAL A 37 -16.13 15.37 18.72
N ALA A 38 -15.96 16.59 19.26
CA ALA A 38 -14.83 17.46 18.90
C ALA A 38 -13.47 16.87 19.32
N MET A 39 -13.39 16.22 20.50
CA MET A 39 -12.20 15.49 20.92
C MET A 39 -11.91 14.29 20.04
N LEU A 40 -12.94 13.52 19.65
CA LEU A 40 -12.80 12.37 18.76
C LEU A 40 -12.31 12.79 17.38
N VAL A 41 -12.86 13.86 16.80
CA VAL A 41 -12.42 14.44 15.54
C VAL A 41 -10.98 14.94 15.63
N ARG A 42 -10.61 15.63 16.73
CA ARG A 42 -9.21 16.02 16.94
C ARG A 42 -8.26 14.82 17.05
N ALA A 43 -8.70 13.74 17.69
CA ALA A 43 -7.89 12.53 17.85
C ALA A 43 -7.71 11.79 16.52
N THR A 44 -8.76 11.67 15.71
CA THR A 44 -8.69 11.05 14.38
C THR A 44 -7.87 11.91 13.40
N PHE A 45 -8.04 13.22 13.44
CA PHE A 45 -7.30 14.14 12.56
C PHE A 45 -5.80 14.21 12.87
N ARG A 46 -5.40 14.07 14.15
CA ARG A 46 -3.98 13.94 14.53
C ARG A 46 -3.33 12.67 13.99
N ARG A 47 -4.07 11.55 13.95
CA ARG A 47 -3.57 10.29 13.39
C ARG A 47 -3.41 10.34 11.87
N GLN A 48 -4.25 11.08 11.16
CA GLN A 48 -4.15 11.19 9.69
C GLN A 48 -2.92 11.97 9.22
N ARG A 49 -2.49 13.02 9.93
CA ARG A 49 -1.33 13.82 9.51
C ARG A 49 0.00 13.08 9.61
N GLN A 50 0.15 12.13 10.53
CA GLN A 50 1.39 11.35 10.66
C GLN A 50 1.55 10.29 9.56
N GLN A 51 0.47 9.84 8.93
CA GLN A 51 0.56 8.86 7.84
C GLN A 51 1.01 9.48 6.51
N THR A 52 0.86 10.78 6.32
CA THR A 52 1.14 11.40 5.01
C THR A 52 2.65 11.63 4.79
N GLU A 53 3.41 11.87 5.86
CA GLU A 53 4.86 12.12 5.79
C GLU A 53 5.65 10.83 5.49
N LEU A 54 5.29 9.71 6.12
CA LEU A 54 5.96 8.41 5.88
C LEU A 54 5.76 7.88 4.45
N ILE A 55 4.59 8.12 3.84
CA ILE A 55 4.31 7.67 2.47
C ILE A 55 5.13 8.47 1.44
N THR A 56 5.43 9.74 1.73
CA THR A 56 6.21 10.57 0.80
C THR A 56 7.69 10.24 0.86
N GLU A 57 8.23 10.01 2.05
CA GLU A 57 9.63 9.63 2.24
C GLU A 57 9.92 8.25 1.62
N LEU A 58 9.07 7.24 1.88
CA LEU A 58 9.18 5.91 1.28
C LEU A 58 9.04 5.93 -0.25
N ARG A 59 8.17 6.78 -0.83
CA ARG A 59 8.08 6.93 -2.29
C ARG A 59 9.35 7.55 -2.89
N SER A 60 9.99 8.47 -2.17
CA SER A 60 11.22 9.12 -2.62
C SER A 60 12.43 8.17 -2.55
N GLU A 61 12.53 7.34 -1.52
CA GLU A 61 13.57 6.31 -1.42
C GLU A 61 13.40 5.22 -2.48
N VAL A 62 12.17 4.76 -2.75
CA VAL A 62 11.91 3.81 -3.85
C VAL A 62 12.18 4.43 -5.22
N ALA A 63 11.94 5.74 -5.40
CA ALA A 63 12.26 6.44 -6.63
C ALA A 63 13.79 6.61 -6.81
N ASN A 64 14.53 6.93 -5.75
CA ASN A 64 15.99 7.01 -5.79
C ASN A 64 16.64 5.64 -6.03
N LEU A 65 16.16 4.57 -5.37
CA LEU A 65 16.62 3.21 -5.64
C LEU A 65 16.31 2.74 -7.07
N ARG A 66 15.21 3.23 -7.68
CA ARG A 66 14.91 2.99 -9.09
C ARG A 66 15.73 3.86 -10.05
N ALA A 67 16.26 5.00 -9.61
CA ALA A 67 17.10 5.87 -10.41
C ALA A 67 18.59 5.47 -10.35
N GLU A 68 19.06 4.91 -9.23
CA GLU A 68 20.39 4.30 -9.10
C GLU A 68 20.49 2.91 -9.75
N ARG A 69 19.35 2.22 -9.93
CA ARG A 69 19.24 1.23 -11.02
C ARG A 69 19.05 1.99 -12.33
N GLU A 70 20.14 2.62 -12.80
CA GLU A 70 20.39 2.65 -14.23
C GLU A 70 20.01 1.27 -14.76
N PRO A 71 19.18 1.16 -15.81
CA PRO A 71 19.05 -0.10 -16.52
C PRO A 71 20.45 -0.35 -17.07
N GLU A 72 21.28 -1.05 -16.27
CA GLU A 72 22.52 -1.66 -16.68
C GLU A 72 22.15 -2.34 -17.98
N SER A 73 22.58 -1.71 -19.07
CA SER A 73 22.05 -1.91 -20.41
C SER A 73 21.87 -3.40 -20.60
N GLU A 74 20.62 -3.87 -20.65
CA GLU A 74 20.37 -5.29 -20.89
C GLU A 74 21.25 -5.65 -22.08
N PRO A 75 22.19 -6.61 -21.93
CA PRO A 75 23.11 -6.90 -23.00
C PRO A 75 22.29 -7.18 -24.26
N GLU A 76 22.41 -6.28 -25.24
CA GLU A 76 21.68 -6.37 -26.50
C GLU A 76 22.32 -7.50 -27.30
N PHE A 77 21.91 -8.71 -26.95
CA PHE A 77 22.31 -9.94 -27.58
C PHE A 77 21.86 -9.97 -29.04
N ARG A 78 22.80 -10.10 -29.97
CA ARG A 78 22.56 -10.14 -31.41
C ARG A 78 22.59 -11.57 -31.93
N LEU A 79 21.90 -11.80 -33.04
CA LEU A 79 21.98 -13.07 -33.75
C LEU A 79 23.44 -13.35 -34.16
N GLY A 80 23.93 -14.54 -33.82
CA GLY A 80 25.31 -14.97 -34.05
C GLY A 80 26.26 -14.71 -32.87
N ASP A 81 25.83 -13.99 -31.84
CA ASP A 81 26.66 -13.77 -30.66
C ASP A 81 26.89 -15.09 -29.91
N ARG A 82 28.12 -15.27 -29.41
CA ARG A 82 28.47 -16.38 -28.54
C ARG A 82 28.15 -16.00 -27.10
N VAL A 83 27.54 -16.93 -26.38
CA VAL A 83 27.11 -16.72 -25.00
C VAL A 83 27.44 -17.93 -24.14
N VAL A 84 27.63 -17.69 -22.85
CA VAL A 84 27.74 -18.70 -21.82
C VAL A 84 26.50 -18.64 -20.93
N VAL A 85 25.92 -19.80 -20.62
CA VAL A 85 24.80 -19.90 -19.70
C VAL A 85 25.33 -19.88 -18.26
N LEU A 86 24.89 -18.91 -17.47
CA LEU A 86 25.36 -18.73 -16.09
C LEU A 86 24.68 -19.67 -15.11
N GLU A 87 23.37 -19.89 -15.28
CA GLU A 87 22.53 -20.56 -14.29
C GLU A 87 21.46 -21.46 -14.92
N GLY A 88 21.11 -22.53 -14.21
CA GLY A 88 20.06 -23.48 -14.59
C GLY A 88 20.59 -24.81 -15.13
N THR A 89 19.74 -25.53 -15.87
CA THR A 89 20.03 -26.90 -16.36
C THR A 89 21.23 -26.96 -17.29
N HIS A 90 21.53 -25.88 -18.01
CA HIS A 90 22.62 -25.79 -18.97
C HIS A 90 23.76 -24.87 -18.49
N ALA A 91 23.86 -24.62 -17.18
CA ALA A 91 24.89 -23.74 -16.63
C ALA A 91 26.31 -24.22 -16.99
N GLY A 92 27.15 -23.28 -17.44
CA GLY A 92 28.50 -23.54 -17.94
C GLY A 92 28.56 -23.99 -19.40
N ASP A 93 27.42 -24.20 -20.07
CA ASP A 93 27.42 -24.50 -21.50
C ASP A 93 27.59 -23.24 -22.33
N HIS A 94 28.23 -23.40 -23.48
CA HIS A 94 28.42 -22.35 -24.48
C HIS A 94 27.34 -22.48 -25.54
N GLY A 95 26.93 -21.37 -26.14
CA GLY A 95 25.94 -21.38 -27.20
C GLY A 95 26.07 -20.20 -28.13
N THR A 96 25.34 -20.27 -29.24
CA THR A 96 25.23 -19.17 -30.20
C THR A 96 23.80 -18.72 -30.28
N ILE A 97 23.57 -17.42 -30.30
CA ILE A 97 22.24 -16.84 -30.41
C ILE A 97 21.74 -17.03 -31.83
N VAL A 98 20.58 -17.66 -31.99
CA VAL A 98 20.00 -18.02 -33.28
C VAL A 98 18.61 -17.46 -33.43
N ALA A 99 18.12 -17.41 -34.67
CA ALA A 99 16.75 -16.99 -34.92
C ALA A 99 15.78 -17.98 -34.24
N PRO A 100 14.78 -17.47 -33.50
CA PRO A 100 13.79 -18.30 -32.87
C PRO A 100 12.86 -18.90 -33.95
N ASP A 101 12.47 -20.17 -33.78
CA ASP A 101 11.57 -20.84 -34.72
C ASP A 101 10.10 -20.43 -34.51
N ILE A 102 9.79 -19.91 -33.33
CA ILE A 102 8.45 -19.48 -32.89
C ILE A 102 8.61 -18.12 -32.21
N GLY A 103 7.57 -17.28 -32.21
CA GLY A 103 7.61 -15.95 -31.59
C GLY A 103 8.26 -15.94 -30.19
N LEU A 104 9.21 -15.02 -30.01
CA LEU A 104 10.04 -14.92 -28.81
C LEU A 104 9.32 -14.10 -27.73
N GLN A 105 9.33 -14.57 -26.49
CA GLN A 105 8.83 -13.78 -25.36
C GLN A 105 9.84 -12.68 -24.99
N PRO A 106 9.39 -11.49 -24.58
CA PRO A 106 10.29 -10.45 -24.07
C PRO A 106 11.17 -10.97 -22.93
N GLY A 107 12.47 -10.65 -22.95
CA GLY A 107 13.44 -11.08 -21.93
C GLY A 107 14.02 -12.49 -22.12
N TYR A 108 13.67 -13.19 -23.21
CA TYR A 108 14.25 -14.48 -23.59
C TYR A 108 14.97 -14.34 -24.93
N VAL A 109 16.00 -15.17 -25.15
CA VAL A 109 16.66 -15.33 -26.45
C VAL A 109 16.79 -16.81 -26.79
N CYS A 110 16.80 -17.12 -28.08
CA CYS A 110 16.99 -18.48 -28.58
C CYS A 110 18.49 -18.74 -28.75
N VAL A 111 19.01 -19.73 -28.04
CA VAL A 111 20.41 -20.12 -28.02
C VAL A 111 20.53 -21.54 -28.53
N GLN A 112 21.38 -21.76 -29.54
CA GLN A 112 21.82 -23.10 -29.92
C GLN A 112 22.99 -23.50 -29.03
N LEU A 113 22.74 -24.44 -28.12
CA LEU A 113 23.73 -24.94 -27.17
C LEU A 113 24.77 -25.81 -27.88
N ALA A 114 26.04 -25.65 -27.51
CA ALA A 114 27.16 -26.35 -28.12
C ALA A 114 27.21 -27.83 -27.69
N GLN A 115 26.88 -28.16 -26.44
CA GLN A 115 26.88 -29.54 -25.96
C GLN A 115 25.70 -30.36 -26.52
N GLU A 116 24.49 -29.81 -26.49
CA GLU A 116 23.28 -30.53 -26.96
C GLU A 116 23.07 -30.40 -28.47
N GLY A 117 23.62 -29.36 -29.12
CA GLY A 117 23.30 -29.00 -30.50
C GLY A 117 21.86 -28.51 -30.71
N ALA A 118 21.06 -28.45 -29.65
CA ALA A 118 19.65 -28.10 -29.65
C ALA A 118 19.42 -26.61 -29.39
N LYS A 119 18.30 -26.09 -29.91
CA LYS A 119 17.84 -24.73 -29.62
C LYS A 119 17.09 -24.68 -28.30
N ARG A 120 17.45 -23.74 -27.43
CA ARG A 120 16.81 -23.49 -26.14
C ARG A 120 16.50 -22.02 -25.97
N TYR A 121 15.37 -21.72 -25.33
CA TYR A 121 14.99 -20.36 -24.96
C TYR A 121 15.51 -20.07 -23.55
N ILE A 122 16.45 -19.14 -23.44
CA ILE A 122 17.14 -18.83 -22.19
C ILE A 122 16.87 -17.35 -21.84
N PRO A 123 16.57 -17.03 -20.56
CA PRO A 123 16.44 -15.64 -20.13
C PRO A 123 17.74 -14.86 -20.36
N THR A 124 17.64 -13.63 -20.86
CA THR A 124 18.81 -12.76 -21.13
C THR A 124 19.65 -12.53 -19.88
N GLY A 125 19.02 -12.36 -18.71
CA GLY A 125 19.72 -12.19 -17.43
C GLY A 125 20.48 -13.43 -16.94
N LYS A 126 20.39 -14.57 -17.63
CA LYS A 126 21.15 -15.80 -17.33
C LYS A 126 22.24 -16.09 -18.35
N LEU A 127 22.51 -15.15 -19.24
CA LEU A 127 23.51 -15.28 -20.30
C LEU A 127 24.62 -14.26 -20.10
N LEU A 128 25.83 -14.66 -20.43
CA LEU A 128 26.99 -13.78 -20.47
C LEU A 128 27.59 -13.81 -21.89
N PRO A 129 27.99 -12.67 -22.47
CA PRO A 129 28.74 -12.66 -23.72
C PRO A 129 30.04 -13.46 -23.58
N ASP A 130 30.29 -14.39 -24.50
CA ASP A 130 31.54 -15.14 -24.56
C ASP A 130 32.54 -14.36 -25.42
N THR A 131 33.45 -13.63 -24.77
CA THR A 131 34.43 -12.75 -25.45
C THR A 131 35.71 -13.48 -25.85
N ARG A 132 35.69 -14.81 -25.96
CA ARG A 132 36.86 -15.66 -26.25
C ARG A 132 37.00 -16.08 -27.71
#